data_AF-A0A954SCB6-F1
#
_entry.id   AF-A0A954SCB6-F1
#
_cell.length_a   1.000
_cell.length_b   1.000
_cell.length_c   1.000
_cell.angle_alpha   90.00
_cell.angle_beta   90.00
_cell.angle_gamma   90.00
#
_symmetry.space_group_name_H-M   'P 1'
#
loop_
_entity.id
_entity.type
_entity.pdbx_description
1 polymer ?
#
loop_
_entity_poly.entity_id
_entity_poly.type
_entity_poly.pdbx_seq_one_letter_code
_entity_poly.pdbx_strand_id
1 'polypeptide(L)'
;LFTAGETVSAEPAFRAVLQKENRIWVQREQRAWLMRCAYRRDDRSTAAAEFLEILKTDPQTTHWAMAPLIWHPVALSLGQQAQAKSWLVSSAVETQLLGASWLLQDPMYGKPAQRVLDELARNTNPVISQLARTQQWRIGSSGSDLNELMLDGWKRDLERLPEHLRAGPTMLIARGFAQLRDDRQAAAEYLWLPLVYADHEPLAARACLEAAEAFRRSGLTHEAENQYREVLARYPWSPMASEARSRLNAATPDASETEFNR
;
A
#
# COMPACT_ATOMS: atom_id res chain seq x y z
N LEU A 1 -18.88 -7.11 -12.64
CA LEU A 1 -19.08 -6.80 -11.21
C LEU A 1 -17.84 -6.11 -10.63
N PHE A 2 -16.75 -6.84 -10.33
CA PHE A 2 -15.55 -6.22 -9.72
C PHE A 2 -14.91 -5.11 -10.57
N THR A 3 -14.65 -5.35 -11.86
CA THR A 3 -14.08 -4.36 -12.78
C THR A 3 -14.98 -3.16 -13.03
N ALA A 4 -16.30 -3.33 -12.86
CA ALA A 4 -17.28 -2.25 -12.97
C ALA A 4 -17.39 -1.39 -11.68
N GLY A 5 -16.56 -1.65 -10.67
CA GLY A 5 -16.60 -0.96 -9.38
C GLY A 5 -17.64 -1.50 -8.39
N GLU A 6 -18.45 -2.49 -8.79
CA GLU A 6 -19.48 -3.12 -7.96
C GLU A 6 -18.88 -4.16 -6.99
N THR A 7 -17.99 -3.71 -6.13
CA THR A 7 -17.25 -4.55 -5.17
C THR A 7 -18.21 -5.28 -4.22
N VAL A 8 -19.28 -4.60 -3.78
CA VAL A 8 -20.30 -5.15 -2.86
C VAL A 8 -21.03 -6.35 -3.48
N SER A 9 -21.30 -6.31 -4.79
CA SER A 9 -21.95 -7.40 -5.52
C SER A 9 -20.98 -8.52 -5.91
N ALA A 10 -19.70 -8.20 -6.10
CA ALA A 10 -18.68 -9.16 -6.51
C ALA A 10 -18.25 -10.11 -5.38
N GLU A 11 -18.13 -9.61 -4.16
CA GLU A 11 -17.68 -10.42 -3.01
C GLU A 11 -18.57 -11.65 -2.74
N PRO A 12 -19.92 -11.54 -2.66
CA PRO A 12 -20.79 -12.70 -2.50
C PRO A 12 -20.63 -13.74 -3.62
N ALA A 13 -20.42 -13.30 -4.86
CA ALA A 13 -20.22 -14.20 -5.99
C ALA A 13 -18.92 -15.01 -5.86
N PHE A 14 -17.81 -14.36 -5.49
CA PHE A 14 -16.53 -15.04 -5.24
C PHE A 14 -16.63 -16.01 -4.05
N ARG A 15 -17.32 -15.63 -2.96
CA ARG A 15 -17.55 -16.53 -1.81
C ARG A 15 -18.39 -17.75 -2.20
N ALA A 16 -19.43 -17.57 -3.03
CA ALA A 16 -20.26 -18.67 -3.50
C ALA A 16 -19.48 -19.67 -4.38
N VAL A 17 -18.56 -19.19 -5.22
CA VAL A 17 -17.65 -20.05 -5.99
C VAL A 17 -16.69 -20.79 -5.05
N LEU A 18 -16.09 -20.08 -4.11
CA LEU A 18 -15.13 -20.66 -3.15
C LEU A 18 -15.73 -21.82 -2.34
N GLN A 19 -17.03 -21.75 -1.99
CA GLN A 19 -17.73 -22.82 -1.27
C GLN A 19 -17.97 -24.09 -2.09
N LYS A 20 -18.09 -23.98 -3.42
CA LYS A 20 -18.41 -25.09 -4.33
C LYS A 20 -17.19 -25.66 -5.04
N GLU A 21 -16.11 -24.89 -5.10
CA GLU A 21 -14.90 -25.25 -5.82
C GLU A 21 -14.01 -26.18 -4.99
N ASN A 22 -13.50 -27.24 -5.61
CA ASN A 22 -12.64 -28.23 -4.95
C ASN A 22 -11.16 -28.09 -5.38
N ARG A 23 -10.88 -27.41 -6.50
CA ARG A 23 -9.52 -27.22 -7.01
C ARG A 23 -8.82 -26.12 -6.21
N ILE A 24 -7.80 -26.50 -5.45
CA ILE A 24 -7.04 -25.61 -4.57
C ILE A 24 -6.48 -24.37 -5.31
N TRP A 25 -6.02 -24.53 -6.55
CA TRP A 25 -5.52 -23.38 -7.33
C TRP A 25 -6.62 -22.37 -7.66
N VAL A 26 -7.84 -22.81 -7.98
CA VAL A 26 -8.97 -21.90 -8.21
C VAL A 26 -9.37 -21.22 -6.92
N GLN A 27 -9.41 -21.97 -5.80
CA GLN A 27 -9.72 -21.38 -4.49
C GLN A 27 -8.74 -20.26 -4.13
N ARG A 28 -7.43 -20.44 -4.39
CA ARG A 28 -6.41 -19.39 -4.19
C ARG A 28 -6.72 -18.13 -5.01
N GLU A 29 -7.07 -18.28 -6.28
CA GLU A 29 -7.46 -17.15 -7.12
C GLU A 29 -8.73 -16.46 -6.61
N GLN A 30 -9.75 -17.20 -6.18
CA GLN A 30 -10.96 -16.61 -5.59
C GLN A 30 -10.63 -15.82 -4.31
N ARG A 31 -9.72 -16.34 -3.47
CA ARG A 31 -9.25 -15.63 -2.27
C ARG A 31 -8.47 -14.37 -2.61
N ALA A 32 -7.65 -14.39 -3.65
CA ALA A 32 -6.96 -13.19 -4.13
C ALA A 32 -7.97 -12.11 -4.58
N TRP A 33 -9.07 -12.51 -5.24
CA TRP A 33 -10.17 -11.59 -5.55
C TRP A 33 -10.88 -11.07 -4.31
N LEU A 34 -11.14 -11.91 -3.31
CA LEU A 34 -11.73 -11.48 -2.03
C LEU A 34 -10.82 -10.50 -1.28
N MET A 35 -9.50 -10.72 -1.31
CA MET A 35 -8.51 -9.79 -0.79
C MET A 35 -8.59 -8.43 -1.50
N ARG A 36 -8.70 -8.41 -2.84
CA ARG A 36 -8.91 -7.17 -3.61
C ARG A 36 -10.22 -6.47 -3.25
N CYS A 37 -11.30 -7.22 -3.04
CA CYS A 37 -12.58 -6.66 -2.54
C CYS A 37 -12.41 -6.00 -1.16
N ALA A 38 -11.73 -6.69 -0.24
CA ALA A 38 -11.48 -6.18 1.10
C ALA A 38 -10.66 -4.89 1.07
N TYR A 39 -9.63 -4.81 0.21
CA TYR A 39 -8.86 -3.58 -0.01
C TYR A 39 -9.71 -2.41 -0.47
N ARG A 40 -10.64 -2.63 -1.41
CA ARG A 40 -11.54 -1.57 -1.89
C ARG A 40 -12.51 -1.08 -0.81
N ARG A 41 -12.74 -1.88 0.24
CA ARG A 41 -13.51 -1.51 1.43
C ARG A 41 -12.65 -0.95 2.56
N ASP A 42 -11.34 -0.76 2.33
CA ASP A 42 -10.34 -0.42 3.35
C ASP A 42 -10.26 -1.42 4.52
N ASP A 43 -10.74 -2.64 4.30
CA ASP A 43 -10.81 -3.73 5.29
C ASP A 43 -9.53 -4.58 5.27
N ARG A 44 -8.48 -4.04 5.89
CA ARG A 44 -7.15 -4.68 5.94
C ARG A 44 -7.15 -6.01 6.69
N SER A 45 -8.00 -6.16 7.70
CA SER A 45 -8.10 -7.39 8.49
C SER A 45 -8.63 -8.54 7.65
N THR A 46 -9.68 -8.29 6.85
CA THR A 46 -10.20 -9.29 5.92
C THR A 46 -9.19 -9.59 4.81
N ALA A 47 -8.51 -8.57 4.25
CA ALA A 47 -7.46 -8.78 3.25
C ALA A 47 -6.33 -9.69 3.77
N ALA A 48 -5.86 -9.43 5.00
CA ALA A 48 -4.85 -10.27 5.65
C ALA A 48 -5.33 -11.69 5.94
N ALA A 49 -6.58 -11.87 6.36
CA ALA A 49 -7.14 -13.19 6.57
C ALA A 49 -7.17 -14.01 5.26
N GLU A 50 -7.68 -13.44 4.17
CA GLU A 50 -7.73 -14.14 2.87
C GLU A 50 -6.32 -14.46 2.34
N PHE A 51 -5.36 -13.55 2.51
CA PHE A 51 -3.97 -13.78 2.13
C PHE A 51 -3.32 -14.93 2.93
N LEU A 52 -3.54 -14.97 4.24
CA LEU A 52 -3.03 -16.05 5.10
C LEU A 52 -3.63 -17.41 4.71
N GLU A 53 -4.91 -17.45 4.28
CA GLU A 53 -5.50 -18.69 3.76
C GLU A 53 -4.86 -19.16 2.45
N ILE A 54 -4.43 -18.25 1.57
CA ILE A 54 -3.65 -18.60 0.37
C ILE A 54 -2.33 -19.26 0.79
N LEU A 55 -1.60 -18.63 1.72
CA LEU A 55 -0.29 -19.09 2.17
C LEU A 55 -0.30 -20.47 2.82
N LYS A 56 -1.40 -20.87 3.48
CA LYS A 56 -1.54 -22.24 4.02
C LYS A 56 -1.40 -23.33 2.97
N THR A 57 -1.77 -23.03 1.73
CA THR A 57 -1.73 -23.99 0.61
C THR A 57 -0.61 -23.71 -0.39
N ASP A 58 -0.08 -22.49 -0.38
CA ASP A 58 0.97 -22.04 -1.31
C ASP A 58 1.81 -20.90 -0.70
N PRO A 59 2.83 -21.23 0.13
CA PRO A 59 3.73 -20.23 0.71
C PRO A 59 4.57 -19.46 -0.32
N GLN A 60 4.74 -19.99 -1.53
CA GLN A 60 5.52 -19.39 -2.62
C GLN A 60 4.64 -18.67 -3.66
N THR A 61 3.39 -18.38 -3.30
CA THR A 61 2.42 -17.79 -4.20
C THR A 61 2.88 -16.49 -4.85
N THR A 62 2.50 -16.27 -6.10
CA THR A 62 2.70 -14.97 -6.78
C THR A 62 1.89 -13.84 -6.14
N HIS A 63 0.89 -14.17 -5.30
CA HIS A 63 0.06 -13.19 -4.60
C HIS A 63 0.82 -12.39 -3.52
N TRP A 64 2.09 -12.71 -3.25
CA TRP A 64 2.98 -11.88 -2.41
C TRP A 64 3.08 -10.43 -2.86
N ALA A 65 2.89 -10.17 -4.16
CA ALA A 65 2.76 -8.82 -4.68
C ALA A 65 1.69 -8.02 -3.90
N MET A 66 0.50 -8.60 -3.75
CA MET A 66 -0.62 -7.98 -3.08
C MET A 66 -0.67 -8.26 -1.57
N ALA A 67 0.44 -8.69 -0.96
CA ALA A 67 0.47 -8.96 0.47
C ALA A 67 0.06 -7.70 1.27
N PRO A 68 -0.75 -7.84 2.34
CA PRO A 68 -1.22 -6.73 3.18
C PRO A 68 -0.14 -6.22 4.12
N LEU A 69 0.98 -5.81 3.55
CA LEU A 69 2.06 -5.10 4.21
C LEU A 69 1.79 -3.59 4.19
N ILE A 70 2.26 -2.90 5.22
CA ILE A 70 2.15 -1.45 5.32
C ILE A 70 3.35 -0.80 4.63
N TRP A 71 3.06 0.00 3.60
CA TRP A 71 4.06 0.75 2.81
C TRP A 71 3.93 2.28 2.95
N HIS A 72 2.91 2.73 3.67
CA HIS A 72 2.64 4.14 3.94
C HIS A 72 2.04 4.30 5.35
N PRO A 73 1.99 5.49 5.95
CA PRO A 73 1.49 5.63 7.32
C PRO A 73 -0.01 5.34 7.33
N VAL A 74 -0.40 4.40 8.20
CA VAL A 74 -1.79 3.98 8.38
C VAL A 74 -2.06 3.94 9.88
N ALA A 75 -3.17 4.54 10.30
CA ALA A 75 -3.66 4.38 11.66
C ALA A 75 -4.37 3.02 11.78
N LEU A 76 -3.85 2.15 12.65
CA LEU A 76 -4.47 0.85 12.92
C LEU A 76 -5.49 0.96 14.06
N SER A 77 -6.66 0.36 13.88
CA SER A 77 -7.67 0.23 14.93
C SER A 77 -7.17 -0.67 16.07
N LEU A 78 -7.78 -0.60 17.26
CA LEU A 78 -7.43 -1.46 18.38
C LEU A 78 -7.56 -2.96 18.05
N GLY A 79 -8.58 -3.33 17.25
CA GLY A 79 -8.74 -4.70 16.77
C GLY A 79 -7.61 -5.14 15.84
N GLN A 80 -7.21 -4.28 14.90
CA GLN A 80 -6.08 -4.53 14.00
C GLN A 80 -4.75 -4.64 14.75
N GLN A 81 -4.53 -3.80 15.76
CA GLN A 81 -3.35 -3.89 16.61
C GLN A 81 -3.33 -5.20 17.40
N ALA A 82 -4.45 -5.61 18.00
CA ALA A 82 -4.55 -6.89 18.72
C ALA A 82 -4.27 -8.08 17.79
N GLN A 83 -4.82 -8.04 16.57
CA GLN A 83 -4.58 -9.05 15.54
C GLN A 83 -3.09 -9.09 15.11
N ALA A 84 -2.48 -7.93 14.85
CA ALA A 84 -1.06 -7.88 14.48
C ALA A 84 -0.14 -8.37 15.60
N LYS A 85 -0.51 -8.14 16.87
CA LYS A 85 0.25 -8.65 18.03
C LYS A 85 0.23 -10.18 18.08
N SER A 86 -0.92 -10.81 17.80
CA SER A 86 -0.99 -12.27 17.76
C SER A 86 -0.20 -12.84 16.58
N TRP A 87 -0.16 -12.15 15.46
CA TRP A 87 0.68 -12.51 14.32
C TRP A 87 2.17 -12.39 14.58
N LEU A 88 2.59 -11.36 15.32
CA LEU A 88 4.00 -11.11 15.65
C LEU A 88 4.65 -12.28 16.41
N VAL A 89 3.87 -13.00 17.22
CA VAL A 89 4.32 -14.16 18.02
C VAL A 89 3.98 -15.51 17.37
N SER A 90 3.48 -15.52 16.13
CA SER A 90 3.19 -16.75 15.39
C SER A 90 4.46 -17.55 15.13
N SER A 91 4.35 -18.87 14.98
CA SER A 91 5.44 -19.73 14.51
C SER A 91 5.61 -19.69 12.97
N ALA A 92 4.61 -19.19 12.23
CA ALA A 92 4.67 -19.07 10.78
C ALA A 92 5.32 -17.74 10.38
N VAL A 93 6.45 -17.81 9.67
CA VAL A 93 7.28 -16.65 9.32
C VAL A 93 6.55 -15.66 8.40
N GLU A 94 5.65 -16.15 7.56
CA GLU A 94 4.79 -15.34 6.69
C GLU A 94 3.80 -14.50 7.52
N THR A 95 3.26 -15.11 8.58
CA THR A 95 2.36 -14.43 9.52
C THR A 95 3.11 -13.40 10.35
N GLN A 96 4.30 -13.76 10.83
CA GLN A 96 5.18 -12.84 11.56
C GLN A 96 5.53 -11.60 10.72
N LEU A 97 5.80 -11.76 9.42
CA LEU A 97 6.08 -10.65 8.51
C LEU A 97 4.91 -9.64 8.47
N LEU A 98 3.66 -10.12 8.40
CA LEU A 98 2.48 -9.25 8.43
C LEU A 98 2.39 -8.51 9.77
N GLY A 99 2.48 -9.24 10.89
CA GLY A 99 2.43 -8.66 12.24
C GLY A 99 3.50 -7.60 12.46
N ALA A 100 4.74 -7.89 12.06
CA ALA A 100 5.86 -6.97 12.17
C ALA A 100 5.69 -5.74 11.26
N SER A 101 5.22 -5.92 10.01
CA SER A 101 4.93 -4.80 9.13
C SER A 101 3.86 -3.87 9.72
N TRP A 102 2.81 -4.43 10.33
CA TRP A 102 1.72 -3.63 10.90
C TRP A 102 2.16 -2.83 12.13
N LEU A 103 2.96 -3.45 12.99
CA LEU A 103 3.38 -2.86 14.27
C LEU A 103 4.70 -2.08 14.19
N LEU A 104 5.35 -2.01 13.03
CA LEU A 104 6.71 -1.46 12.91
C LEU A 104 6.85 -0.02 13.45
N GLN A 105 5.84 0.81 13.21
CA GLN A 105 5.81 2.21 13.65
C GLN A 105 4.92 2.41 14.89
N ASP A 106 4.48 1.32 15.53
CA ASP A 106 3.72 1.38 16.77
C ASP A 106 4.65 1.85 17.92
N PRO A 107 4.21 2.80 18.77
CA PRO A 107 5.04 3.32 19.85
C PRO A 107 5.51 2.27 20.87
N MET A 108 4.70 1.23 21.12
CA MET A 108 4.96 0.20 22.12
C MET A 108 5.58 -1.05 21.49
N TYR A 109 5.11 -1.44 20.31
CA TYR A 109 5.50 -2.70 19.65
C TYR A 109 6.48 -2.53 18.49
N GLY A 110 6.86 -1.29 18.13
CA GLY A 110 7.79 -1.03 17.03
C GLY A 110 9.16 -1.67 17.21
N LYS A 111 9.75 -1.61 18.41
CA LYS A 111 11.04 -2.27 18.70
C LYS A 111 10.95 -3.81 18.61
N PRO A 112 9.97 -4.48 19.23
CA PRO A 112 9.71 -5.90 18.99
C PRO A 112 9.53 -6.25 17.51
N ALA A 113 8.73 -5.47 16.78
CA ALA A 113 8.48 -5.67 15.35
C ALA A 113 9.76 -5.55 14.52
N GLN A 114 10.61 -4.56 14.81
CA GLN A 114 11.91 -4.41 14.16
C GLN A 114 12.80 -5.64 14.37
N ARG A 115 12.87 -6.20 15.59
CA ARG A 115 13.68 -7.41 15.85
C ARG A 115 13.18 -8.61 15.04
N VAL A 116 11.86 -8.77 14.93
CA VAL A 116 11.28 -9.81 14.09
C VAL A 116 11.67 -9.59 12.62
N LEU A 117 11.66 -8.35 12.11
CA LEU A 117 12.15 -8.07 10.75
C LEU A 117 13.66 -8.34 10.60
N ASP A 118 14.49 -8.07 11.60
CA ASP A 118 15.93 -8.39 11.59
C ASP A 118 16.18 -9.90 11.45
N GLU A 119 15.38 -10.71 12.13
CA GLU A 119 15.42 -12.17 12.04
C GLU A 119 14.90 -12.66 10.68
N LEU A 120 13.75 -12.16 10.24
CA LEU A 120 13.14 -12.53 8.96
C LEU A 120 13.99 -12.11 7.76
N ALA A 121 14.76 -11.03 7.86
CA ALA A 121 15.72 -10.58 6.85
C ALA A 121 16.83 -11.63 6.57
N ARG A 122 17.03 -12.58 7.47
CA ARG A 122 18.00 -13.70 7.35
C ARG A 122 17.33 -15.03 6.98
N ASN A 123 16.02 -15.03 6.73
CA ASN A 123 15.26 -16.22 6.39
C ASN A 123 15.74 -16.82 5.05
N THR A 124 15.65 -18.14 4.92
CA THR A 124 16.04 -18.86 3.70
C THR A 124 15.06 -18.67 2.54
N ASN A 125 13.79 -18.32 2.84
CA ASN A 125 12.83 -17.90 1.83
C ASN A 125 13.22 -16.51 1.29
N PRO A 126 13.55 -16.39 -0.01
CA PRO A 126 14.00 -15.13 -0.58
C PRO A 126 12.91 -14.04 -0.54
N VAL A 127 11.63 -14.39 -0.72
CA VAL A 127 10.53 -13.43 -0.69
C VAL A 127 10.40 -12.81 0.70
N ILE A 128 10.38 -13.63 1.75
CA ILE A 128 10.30 -13.17 3.13
C ILE A 128 11.49 -12.31 3.51
N SER A 129 12.70 -12.77 3.23
CA SER A 129 13.92 -12.03 3.60
C SER A 129 14.05 -10.70 2.86
N GLN A 130 13.65 -10.63 1.60
CA GLN A 130 13.63 -9.41 0.82
C GLN A 130 12.56 -8.42 1.31
N LEU A 131 11.32 -8.89 1.50
CA LEU A 131 10.24 -8.04 2.02
C LEU A 131 10.55 -7.54 3.43
N ALA A 132 11.14 -8.37 4.29
CA ALA A 132 11.57 -7.95 5.62
C ALA A 132 12.62 -6.83 5.56
N ARG A 133 13.66 -6.99 4.73
CA ARG A 133 14.69 -5.94 4.52
C ARG A 133 14.09 -4.63 4.03
N THR A 134 13.20 -4.69 3.04
CA THR A 134 12.56 -3.46 2.52
C THR A 134 11.60 -2.82 3.53
N GLN A 135 10.94 -3.59 4.39
CA GLN A 135 10.12 -3.04 5.46
C GLN A 135 10.94 -2.23 6.47
N GLN A 136 12.21 -2.59 6.70
CA GLN A 136 13.10 -1.84 7.59
C GLN A 136 13.41 -0.42 7.09
N TRP A 137 13.28 -0.15 5.78
CA TRP A 137 13.45 1.19 5.21
C TRP A 137 12.50 2.22 5.85
N ARG A 138 11.33 1.77 6.31
CA ARG A 138 10.35 2.61 7.01
C ARG A 138 10.87 3.19 8.32
N ILE A 139 11.86 2.56 8.96
CA ILE A 139 12.49 3.06 10.18
C ILE A 139 13.43 4.21 9.81
N GLY A 140 14.26 4.02 8.78
CA GLY A 140 15.19 5.05 8.29
C GLY A 140 14.46 6.30 7.78
N SER A 141 13.28 6.13 7.18
CA SER A 141 12.43 7.26 6.74
C SER A 141 11.75 8.04 7.87
N SER A 142 11.80 7.56 9.12
CA SER A 142 11.16 8.24 10.26
C SER A 142 12.12 9.17 11.03
N GLY A 143 13.40 9.21 10.67
CA GLY A 143 14.43 9.99 11.37
C GLY A 143 15.04 11.11 10.53
N SER A 144 15.91 11.90 11.16
CA SER A 144 16.72 12.95 10.53
C SER A 144 17.81 12.42 9.59
N ASP A 145 18.01 11.11 9.56
CA ASP A 145 19.18 10.49 8.93
C ASP A 145 18.96 10.16 7.45
N LEU A 146 17.73 10.33 6.96
CA LEU A 146 17.42 10.13 5.55
C LEU A 146 18.21 11.13 4.69
N ASN A 147 18.83 10.61 3.63
CA ASN A 147 19.61 11.40 2.67
C ASN A 147 19.60 10.74 1.28
N GLU A 148 20.09 11.46 0.28
CA GLU A 148 20.09 10.99 -1.12
C GLU A 148 20.89 9.70 -1.32
N LEU A 149 22.06 9.57 -0.69
CA LEU A 149 22.89 8.36 -0.80
C LEU A 149 22.15 7.11 -0.31
N MET A 150 21.33 7.25 0.74
CA MET A 150 20.49 6.18 1.26
C MET A 150 19.39 5.80 0.25
N LEU A 151 18.75 6.78 -0.39
CA LEU A 151 17.76 6.53 -1.44
C LEU A 151 18.37 5.86 -2.68
N ASP A 152 19.58 6.24 -3.07
CA ASP A 152 20.34 5.57 -4.14
C ASP A 152 20.71 4.13 -3.78
N GLY A 153 20.99 3.87 -2.50
CA GLY A 153 21.11 2.51 -1.97
C GLY A 153 19.83 1.71 -2.16
N TRP A 154 18.69 2.28 -1.73
CA TRP A 154 17.38 1.64 -1.87
C TRP A 154 16.98 1.38 -3.32
N LYS A 155 17.27 2.30 -4.25
CA LYS A 155 17.03 2.11 -5.68
C LYS A 155 17.83 0.92 -6.24
N ARG A 156 19.11 0.81 -5.90
CA ARG A 156 19.94 -0.34 -6.31
C ARG A 156 19.44 -1.67 -5.72
N ASP A 157 18.93 -1.64 -4.50
CA ASP A 157 18.33 -2.82 -3.89
C ASP A 157 16.97 -3.18 -4.52
N LEU A 158 16.16 -2.19 -4.89
CA LEU A 158 14.91 -2.37 -5.62
C LEU A 158 15.13 -3.12 -6.95
N GLU A 159 16.16 -2.76 -7.70
CA GLU A 159 16.52 -3.40 -8.98
C GLU A 159 16.83 -4.89 -8.84
N ARG A 160 17.23 -5.35 -7.65
CA ARG A 160 17.52 -6.76 -7.36
C ARG A 160 16.29 -7.54 -6.92
N LEU A 161 15.20 -6.86 -6.55
CA LEU A 161 13.95 -7.53 -6.18
C LEU A 161 13.25 -8.08 -7.43
N PRO A 162 12.55 -9.21 -7.33
CA PRO A 162 11.59 -9.62 -8.35
C PRO A 162 10.58 -8.51 -8.63
N GLU A 163 10.25 -8.28 -9.90
CA GLU A 163 9.43 -7.15 -10.35
C GLU A 163 8.09 -7.05 -9.61
N HIS A 164 7.40 -8.18 -9.41
CA HIS A 164 6.12 -8.25 -8.71
C HIS A 164 6.19 -7.86 -7.22
N LEU A 165 7.38 -7.76 -6.60
CA LEU A 165 7.54 -7.32 -5.20
C LEU A 165 7.92 -5.84 -5.07
N ARG A 166 8.16 -5.14 -6.19
CA ARG A 166 8.74 -3.78 -6.18
C ARG A 166 7.74 -2.67 -5.85
N ALA A 167 6.43 -2.91 -5.98
CA ALA A 167 5.41 -1.87 -5.81
C ALA A 167 5.50 -1.16 -4.44
N GLY A 168 5.52 -1.94 -3.35
CA GLY A 168 5.63 -1.43 -1.99
C GLY A 168 6.94 -0.67 -1.72
N PRO A 169 8.11 -1.25 -2.01
CA PRO A 169 9.39 -0.57 -1.87
C PRO A 169 9.52 0.71 -2.72
N THR A 170 8.94 0.76 -3.93
CA THR A 170 8.91 1.98 -4.76
C THR A 170 8.15 3.11 -4.05
N MET A 171 7.05 2.78 -3.35
CA MET A 171 6.32 3.76 -2.52
C MET A 171 7.22 4.38 -1.44
N LEU A 172 8.11 3.58 -0.83
CA LEU A 172 9.01 4.07 0.22
C LEU A 172 10.08 5.02 -0.34
N ILE A 173 10.60 4.74 -1.53
CA ILE A 173 11.55 5.62 -2.23
C ILE A 173 10.89 6.96 -2.58
N ALA A 174 9.68 6.93 -3.17
CA ALA A 174 8.92 8.13 -3.50
C ALA A 174 8.67 9.01 -2.25
N ARG A 175 8.28 8.37 -1.15
CA ARG A 175 8.12 9.03 0.16
C ARG A 175 9.41 9.61 0.69
N GLY A 176 10.52 8.92 0.48
CA GLY A 176 11.84 9.39 0.85
C GLY A 176 12.20 10.70 0.14
N PHE A 177 12.01 10.78 -1.18
CA PHE A 177 12.19 12.04 -1.92
C PHE A 177 11.27 13.16 -1.42
N ALA A 178 10.01 12.83 -1.13
CA ALA A 178 9.07 13.81 -0.58
C ALA A 178 9.53 14.37 0.78
N GLN A 179 10.13 13.53 1.63
CA GLN A 179 10.70 13.95 2.91
C GLN A 179 11.96 14.82 2.74
N LEU A 180 12.78 14.53 1.73
CA LEU A 180 13.92 15.37 1.34
C LEU A 180 13.52 16.65 0.59
N ARG A 181 12.22 16.90 0.41
CA ARG A 181 11.67 18.04 -0.33
C ARG A 181 12.03 18.06 -1.82
N ASP A 182 12.47 16.94 -2.38
CA ASP A 182 12.57 16.76 -3.82
C ASP A 182 11.22 16.32 -4.37
N ASP A 183 10.29 17.29 -4.41
CA ASP A 183 8.91 17.05 -4.81
C ASP A 183 8.79 16.59 -6.28
N ARG A 184 9.75 16.94 -7.15
CA ARG A 184 9.74 16.50 -8.56
C ARG A 184 10.08 15.02 -8.68
N GLN A 185 11.16 14.58 -8.03
CA GLN A 185 11.48 13.15 -8.02
C GLN A 185 10.42 12.34 -7.28
N ALA A 186 9.90 12.85 -6.16
CA ALA A 186 8.80 12.21 -5.46
C ALA A 186 7.60 11.97 -6.38
N ALA A 187 7.16 12.98 -7.12
CA ALA A 187 6.06 12.86 -8.07
C ALA A 187 6.34 11.81 -9.16
N ALA A 188 7.54 11.80 -9.73
CA ALA A 188 7.93 10.83 -10.75
C ALA A 188 7.87 9.38 -10.22
N GLU A 189 8.44 9.13 -9.04
CA GLU A 189 8.44 7.80 -8.42
C GLU A 189 7.02 7.38 -8.02
N TYR A 190 6.18 8.29 -7.53
CA TYR A 190 4.78 7.99 -7.25
C TYR A 190 3.99 7.64 -8.52
N LEU A 191 4.20 8.35 -9.63
CA LEU A 191 3.51 8.09 -10.90
C LEU A 191 3.96 6.79 -11.57
N TRP A 192 5.14 6.28 -11.22
CA TRP A 192 5.59 4.95 -11.67
C TRP A 192 4.67 3.83 -11.17
N LEU A 193 4.15 3.93 -9.94
CA LEU A 193 3.28 2.89 -9.37
C LEU A 193 1.98 2.63 -10.16
N PRO A 194 1.12 3.63 -10.46
CA PRO A 194 -0.09 3.41 -11.23
C PRO A 194 0.17 3.10 -12.72
N LEU A 195 1.40 3.29 -13.20
CA LEU A 195 1.82 2.96 -14.55
C LEU A 195 2.29 1.51 -14.67
N VAL A 196 3.15 1.05 -13.76
CA VAL A 196 3.83 -0.26 -13.84
C VAL A 196 3.19 -1.29 -12.92
N TYR A 197 2.71 -0.88 -11.75
CA TYR A 197 2.14 -1.76 -10.73
C TYR A 197 0.64 -1.51 -10.53
N ALA A 198 -0.09 -1.29 -11.63
CA ALA A 198 -1.50 -0.93 -11.62
C ALA A 198 -2.40 -1.97 -10.91
N ASP A 199 -1.98 -3.23 -10.85
CA ASP A 199 -2.68 -4.30 -10.13
C ASP A 199 -2.69 -4.10 -8.60
N HIS A 200 -1.77 -3.31 -8.05
CA HIS A 200 -1.78 -2.90 -6.64
C HIS A 200 -2.69 -1.69 -6.43
N GLU A 201 -3.96 -1.84 -6.80
CA GLU A 201 -4.93 -0.75 -6.90
C GLU A 201 -4.93 0.21 -5.69
N PRO A 202 -4.88 -0.24 -4.42
CA PRO A 202 -4.89 0.68 -3.27
C PRO A 202 -3.60 1.50 -3.16
N LEU A 203 -2.47 0.89 -3.49
CA LEU A 203 -1.17 1.57 -3.46
C LEU A 203 -1.04 2.53 -4.63
N ALA A 204 -1.53 2.15 -5.82
CA ALA A 204 -1.61 2.99 -6.99
C ALA A 204 -2.51 4.22 -6.76
N ALA A 205 -3.68 4.04 -6.14
CA ALA A 205 -4.57 5.13 -5.75
C ALA A 205 -3.89 6.10 -4.77
N ARG A 206 -3.20 5.57 -3.74
CA ARG A 206 -2.42 6.39 -2.81
C ARG A 206 -1.33 7.16 -3.52
N ALA A 207 -0.55 6.50 -4.37
CA ALA A 207 0.57 7.11 -5.06
C ALA A 207 0.11 8.24 -6.00
N CYS A 208 -1.02 8.06 -6.71
CA CYS A 208 -1.61 9.13 -7.52
C CYS A 208 -1.93 10.39 -6.67
N LEU A 209 -2.52 10.22 -5.50
CA LEU A 209 -2.83 11.33 -4.60
C LEU A 209 -1.54 12.00 -4.07
N GLU A 210 -0.55 11.22 -3.66
CA GLU A 210 0.73 11.73 -3.15
C GLU A 210 1.54 12.44 -4.25
N ALA A 211 1.45 11.99 -5.51
CA ALA A 211 2.02 12.68 -6.66
C ALA A 211 1.36 14.05 -6.87
N ALA A 212 0.04 14.13 -6.77
CA ALA A 212 -0.70 15.39 -6.85
C ALA A 212 -0.25 16.37 -5.74
N GLU A 213 -0.09 15.88 -4.52
CA GLU A 213 0.43 16.70 -3.41
C GLU A 213 1.86 17.15 -3.63
N ALA A 214 2.72 16.31 -4.22
CA ALA A 214 4.08 16.68 -4.58
C ALA A 214 4.10 17.76 -5.66
N PHE A 215 3.31 17.62 -6.73
CA PHE A 215 3.14 18.67 -7.74
C PHE A 215 2.69 19.99 -7.11
N ARG A 216 1.67 19.95 -6.25
CA ARG A 216 1.18 21.13 -5.54
C ARG A 216 2.25 21.80 -4.69
N ARG A 217 3.05 21.04 -3.93
CA ARG A 217 4.16 21.61 -3.13
C ARG A 217 5.27 22.22 -4.00
N SER A 218 5.47 21.70 -5.20
CA SER A 218 6.43 22.24 -6.18
C SER A 218 5.89 23.43 -7.00
N GLY A 219 4.65 23.86 -6.77
CA GLY A 219 4.00 24.98 -7.49
C GLY A 219 3.37 24.60 -8.83
N LEU A 220 3.35 23.31 -9.18
CA LEU A 220 2.75 22.76 -10.41
C LEU A 220 1.26 22.49 -10.19
N THR A 221 0.48 23.57 -10.00
CA THR A 221 -0.94 23.48 -9.61
C THR A 221 -1.81 22.80 -10.65
N HIS A 222 -1.58 23.06 -11.94
CA HIS A 222 -2.38 22.46 -13.02
C HIS A 222 -2.16 20.94 -13.11
N GLU A 223 -0.92 20.49 -12.98
CA GLU A 223 -0.55 19.08 -12.90
C GLU A 223 -1.16 18.41 -11.67
N ALA A 224 -1.14 19.08 -10.52
CA ALA A 224 -1.78 18.59 -9.30
C ALA A 224 -3.29 18.40 -9.50
N GLU A 225 -3.99 19.39 -10.07
CA GLU A 225 -5.42 19.29 -10.36
C GLU A 225 -5.76 18.15 -11.32
N ASN A 226 -5.00 18.00 -12.40
CA ASN A 226 -5.19 16.90 -13.34
C ASN A 226 -4.99 15.55 -12.66
N GLN A 227 -3.98 15.46 -11.78
CA GLN A 227 -3.73 14.24 -11.04
C GLN A 227 -4.82 13.94 -10.01
N TYR A 228 -5.41 14.94 -9.36
CA TYR A 228 -6.59 14.73 -8.50
C TYR A 228 -7.79 14.23 -9.31
N ARG A 229 -8.05 14.80 -10.51
CA ARG A 229 -9.12 14.33 -11.41
C ARG A 229 -8.89 12.88 -11.85
N GLU A 230 -7.64 12.50 -12.11
CA GLU A 230 -7.26 11.11 -12.43
C GLU A 230 -7.58 10.15 -11.28
N VAL A 231 -7.30 10.54 -10.02
CA VAL A 231 -7.71 9.75 -8.83
C VAL A 231 -9.22 9.53 -8.80
N LEU A 232 -10.00 10.59 -9.03
CA LEU A 232 -11.47 10.52 -9.06
C LEU A 232 -11.99 9.62 -10.18
N ALA A 233 -11.33 9.63 -11.35
CA ALA A 233 -11.74 8.84 -12.51
C ALA A 233 -11.38 7.36 -12.36
N ARG A 234 -10.14 7.05 -11.95
CA ARG A 234 -9.63 5.66 -11.92
C ARG A 234 -9.90 4.92 -10.62
N TYR A 235 -9.96 5.64 -9.50
CA TYR A 235 -10.12 5.05 -8.17
C TYR A 235 -11.28 5.67 -7.37
N PRO A 236 -12.49 5.81 -7.95
CA PRO A 236 -13.62 6.50 -7.31
C PRO A 236 -14.07 5.84 -5.99
N TRP A 237 -13.78 4.55 -5.82
CA TRP A 237 -14.10 3.77 -4.63
C TRP A 237 -13.12 4.00 -3.47
N SER A 238 -11.95 4.58 -3.73
CA SER A 238 -10.87 4.67 -2.73
C SER A 238 -11.08 5.86 -1.78
N PRO A 239 -10.57 5.80 -0.54
CA PRO A 239 -10.52 6.96 0.36
C PRO A 239 -9.82 8.19 -0.28
N MET A 240 -8.87 7.93 -1.18
CA MET A 240 -8.08 8.92 -1.90
C MET A 240 -8.94 9.75 -2.84
N ALA A 241 -10.03 9.20 -3.37
CA ALA A 241 -10.97 9.98 -4.18
C ALA A 241 -11.70 11.02 -3.34
N SER A 242 -12.10 10.68 -2.10
CA SER A 242 -12.69 11.66 -1.19
C SER A 242 -11.70 12.79 -0.85
N GLU A 243 -10.44 12.44 -0.57
CA GLU A 243 -9.40 13.44 -0.31
C GLU A 243 -9.11 14.30 -1.55
N ALA A 244 -8.94 13.70 -2.73
CA ALA A 244 -8.71 14.43 -3.98
C ALA A 244 -9.84 15.43 -4.30
N ARG A 245 -11.11 15.04 -4.07
CA ARG A 245 -12.27 15.93 -4.22
C ARG A 245 -12.19 17.12 -3.26
N SER A 246 -11.84 16.86 -2.01
CA SER A 246 -11.67 17.92 -1.00
C SER A 246 -10.58 18.93 -1.42
N ARG A 247 -9.45 18.44 -1.95
CA ARG A 247 -8.34 19.29 -2.44
C ARG A 247 -8.75 20.15 -3.63
N LEU A 248 -9.46 19.58 -4.61
CA LEU A 248 -9.96 20.32 -5.79
C LEU A 248 -10.94 21.42 -5.40
N ASN A 249 -11.88 21.13 -4.48
CA ASN A 249 -12.85 22.11 -4.01
C ASN A 249 -12.16 23.26 -3.27
N ALA A 250 -11.13 22.97 -2.45
CA ALA A 250 -10.38 24.00 -1.74
C ALA A 250 -9.54 24.90 -2.66
N ALA A 251 -9.11 24.40 -3.83
CA ALA A 251 -8.39 25.18 -4.84
C ALA A 251 -9.30 26.10 -5.66
N THR A 252 -10.61 25.85 -5.64
CA THR A 252 -11.62 26.62 -6.39
C THR A 252 -12.55 27.31 -5.39
N PRO A 253 -12.11 28.37 -4.68
CA PRO A 253 -13.04 29.14 -3.85
C PRO A 253 -14.14 29.70 -4.75
N ASP A 254 -15.37 29.50 -4.31
CA ASP A 254 -16.59 29.78 -5.04
C ASP A 254 -16.57 31.20 -5.64
N ALA A 255 -16.74 31.29 -6.96
CA ALA A 255 -16.86 32.57 -7.68
C ALA A 255 -18.16 33.32 -7.29
N SER A 256 -18.97 32.75 -6.41
CA SER A 256 -20.25 33.30 -5.94
C SER A 256 -20.10 34.42 -4.89
N GLU A 257 -18.94 34.60 -4.24
CA GLU A 257 -18.75 35.68 -3.25
C GLU A 257 -18.21 36.99 -3.83
N THR A 258 -17.77 37.03 -5.11
CA THR A 258 -17.18 38.26 -5.69
C THR A 258 -18.17 39.13 -6.46
N GLU A 259 -19.41 38.65 -6.72
CA GLU A 259 -20.45 39.44 -7.41
C GLU A 259 -21.43 40.16 -6.48
N PHE A 260 -21.39 39.94 -5.16
CA PHE A 260 -22.30 40.62 -4.21
C PHE A 260 -21.75 41.93 -3.59
N ASN A 261 -20.60 42.41 -4.06
CA ASN A 261 -19.93 43.63 -3.54
C ASN A 261 -19.51 44.62 -4.64
N ARG A 262 -20.30 44.75 -5.71
CA ARG A 262 -20.21 45.88 -6.67
C ARG A 262 -21.60 46.45 -6.91
#